data_AF-A0A5C6S5B1-F1
#
_entry.id   AF-A0A5C6S5B1-F1
#
_cell.length_a   1.000
_cell.length_b   1.000
_cell.length_c   1.000
_cell.angle_alpha   90.00
_cell.angle_beta   90.00
_cell.angle_gamma   90.00
#
_symmetry.space_group_name_H-M   'P 1'
#
loop_
_entity.id
_entity.type
_entity.pdbx_description
1 polymer ?
#
loop_
_entity_poly.entity_id
_entity_poly.type
_entity_poly.pdbx_seq_one_letter_code
_entity_poly.pdbx_strand_id
1 'polypeptide(L)'
;MRDDRIYLNVFTPKPGKLDDLADLQMAETSRLGPISAEYGWLGNEIYRSDEKLVIVTRFASDEQTGAWQQTAEFAQHLDLLDPALEQVDSTALTLLARNRAPDAPIRLAVITGSTREGRFSDQPANWIAGKAADHGGFAITGVDLRDHDLPFFGAPHASDAQRRAADAFVAMMQGFDAYILTVAEYNHAPTAVLKNALDHLDAMRKPVAFVAYGGVGGARAVEHLRAITAELRMVAVRDAVHITYADLKPLMAGEATLGAIPHLENNATIMLDELAWWARLLRDAEHPA
;
A
#
# COMPACT_ATOMS: atom_id res chain seq x y z
N MET A 1 3.32 -19.96 0.01
CA MET A 1 3.94 -18.94 0.89
C MET A 1 4.80 -18.07 0.01
N ARG A 2 4.84 -16.74 0.23
CA ARG A 2 5.80 -15.89 -0.48
C ARG A 2 7.22 -16.36 -0.16
N ASP A 3 8.08 -16.28 -1.16
CA ASP A 3 9.51 -16.55 -1.03
C ASP A 3 10.28 -15.28 -0.60
N ASP A 4 9.63 -14.42 0.19
CA ASP A 4 10.24 -13.19 0.71
C ASP A 4 11.50 -13.58 1.50
N ARG A 5 12.65 -13.07 1.09
CA ARG A 5 13.92 -13.27 1.77
C ARG A 5 14.15 -12.18 2.79
N ILE A 6 14.32 -12.59 4.04
CA ILE A 6 14.52 -11.69 5.16
C ILE A 6 15.94 -11.89 5.67
N TYR A 7 16.67 -10.79 5.86
CA TYR A 7 18.01 -10.80 6.43
C TYR A 7 18.02 -9.96 7.70
N LEU A 8 18.60 -10.51 8.77
CA LEU A 8 18.99 -9.75 9.94
C LEU A 8 20.46 -9.38 9.79
N ASN A 9 20.72 -8.09 9.64
CA ASN A 9 22.08 -7.53 9.54
C ASN A 9 22.43 -6.84 10.84
N VAL A 10 23.42 -7.36 11.57
CA VAL A 10 23.90 -6.79 12.83
C VAL A 10 25.25 -6.14 12.58
N PHE A 11 25.29 -4.81 12.67
CA PHE A 11 26.49 -4.02 12.46
C PHE A 11 27.12 -3.67 13.81
N THR A 12 28.36 -4.10 14.00
CA THR A 12 29.24 -3.70 15.09
C THR A 12 30.07 -2.49 14.64
N PRO A 13 29.83 -1.29 15.18
CA PRO A 13 30.61 -0.10 14.84
C PRO A 13 31.97 -0.12 15.53
N LYS A 14 32.94 0.60 14.96
CA LYS A 14 34.18 0.94 15.66
C LYS A 14 33.89 1.82 16.90
N PRO A 15 34.80 1.88 17.89
CA PRO A 15 34.60 2.68 19.09
C PRO A 15 34.22 4.14 18.80
N GLY A 16 33.10 4.59 19.36
CA GLY A 16 32.58 5.96 19.18
C GLY A 16 31.95 6.26 17.83
N LYS A 17 31.69 5.25 16.99
CA LYS A 17 31.15 5.44 15.62
C LYS A 17 29.71 4.99 15.41
N LEU A 18 29.01 4.58 16.47
CA LEU A 18 27.62 4.09 16.35
C LEU A 18 26.68 5.14 15.73
N ASP A 19 26.75 6.39 16.20
CA ASP A 19 25.87 7.47 15.72
C ASP A 19 26.16 7.80 14.24
N ASP A 20 27.44 7.99 13.91
CA ASP A 20 27.90 8.22 12.53
C ASP A 20 27.43 7.09 11.58
N LEU A 21 27.53 5.83 12.04
CA LEU A 21 27.13 4.67 11.26
C LEU A 21 25.61 4.60 11.07
N ALA A 22 24.84 4.94 12.11
CA ALA A 22 23.38 4.97 12.05
C ALA A 22 22.87 6.04 11.08
N ASP A 23 23.40 7.26 11.18
CA ASP A 23 23.04 8.38 10.30
C ASP A 23 23.37 8.06 8.84
N LEU A 24 24.56 7.49 8.59
CA LEU A 24 24.97 7.05 7.27
C LEU A 24 24.05 5.96 6.72
N GLN A 25 23.69 4.95 7.52
CA GLN A 25 22.79 3.88 7.10
C GLN A 25 21.38 4.38 6.76
N MET A 26 20.86 5.35 7.52
CA MET A 26 19.56 5.96 7.22
C MET A 26 19.60 6.79 5.92
N ALA A 27 20.68 7.55 5.70
CA ALA A 27 20.88 8.31 4.48
C ALA A 27 21.04 7.41 3.26
N GLU A 28 21.87 6.36 3.36
CA GLU A 28 22.10 5.38 2.30
C GLU A 28 20.85 4.56 2.00
N THR A 29 20.10 4.12 3.01
CA THR A 29 18.82 3.43 2.80
C THR A 29 17.84 4.30 1.99
N SER A 30 17.80 5.59 2.27
CA SER A 30 16.93 6.52 1.53
C SER A 30 17.42 6.75 0.10
N ARG A 31 18.74 6.91 -0.10
CA ARG A 31 19.36 7.13 -1.41
C ARG A 31 19.25 5.88 -2.31
N LEU A 32 19.51 4.71 -1.75
CA LEU A 32 19.55 3.44 -2.45
C LEU A 32 18.15 2.85 -2.62
N GLY A 33 17.18 3.20 -1.78
CA GLY A 33 15.82 2.64 -1.81
C GLY A 33 15.21 2.54 -3.22
N PRO A 34 15.20 3.62 -4.03
CA PRO A 34 14.72 3.54 -5.42
C PRO A 34 15.52 2.57 -6.31
N ILE A 35 16.83 2.45 -6.08
CA ILE A 35 17.74 1.61 -6.86
C ILE A 35 17.63 0.14 -6.42
N SER A 36 17.63 -0.13 -5.12
CA SER A 36 17.50 -1.49 -4.60
C SER A 36 16.11 -2.06 -4.85
N ALA A 37 15.07 -1.22 -4.91
CA ALA A 37 13.72 -1.64 -5.33
C ALA A 37 13.71 -2.21 -6.75
N GLU A 38 14.60 -1.74 -7.65
CA GLU A 38 14.78 -2.33 -9.00
C GLU A 38 15.24 -3.80 -8.94
N TYR A 39 15.88 -4.18 -7.83
CA TYR A 39 16.37 -5.52 -7.54
C TYR A 39 15.53 -6.21 -6.47
N GLY A 40 14.23 -5.93 -6.42
CA GLY A 40 13.28 -6.64 -5.56
C GLY A 40 13.41 -6.34 -4.07
N TRP A 41 14.09 -5.27 -3.66
CA TRP A 41 14.10 -4.82 -2.27
C TRP A 41 12.70 -4.36 -1.85
N LEU A 42 12.24 -4.87 -0.71
CA LEU A 42 10.90 -4.63 -0.16
C LEU A 42 10.91 -3.66 1.03
N GLY A 43 12.08 -3.31 1.56
CA GLY A 43 12.20 -2.38 2.68
C GLY A 43 13.22 -2.81 3.74
N ASN A 44 13.58 -1.85 4.59
CA ASN A 44 14.39 -2.04 5.79
C ASN A 44 13.60 -1.62 7.03
N GLU A 45 13.79 -2.34 8.13
CA GLU A 45 13.50 -1.86 9.48
C GLU A 45 14.85 -1.67 10.18
N ILE A 46 15.16 -0.43 10.58
CA ILE A 46 16.44 -0.06 11.20
C ILE A 46 16.23 0.17 12.69
N TYR A 47 17.05 -0.49 13.50
CA TYR A 47 17.04 -0.44 14.95
C TYR A 47 18.44 -0.14 15.47
N ARG A 48 18.49 0.46 16.65
CA ARG A 48 19.73 0.77 17.36
C ARG A 48 19.63 0.22 18.78
N SER A 49 20.70 -0.40 19.26
CA SER A 49 20.95 -0.62 20.68
C SER A 49 22.00 0.36 21.20
N ASP A 50 22.45 0.20 22.44
CA ASP A 50 23.52 1.03 23.00
C ASP A 50 24.88 0.81 22.28
N GLU A 51 25.05 -0.33 21.62
CA GLU A 51 26.34 -0.74 21.05
C GLU A 51 26.28 -1.09 19.56
N LYS A 52 25.10 -1.42 19.02
CA LYS A 52 24.96 -1.98 17.68
C LYS A 52 23.86 -1.31 16.88
N LEU A 53 23.99 -1.40 15.56
CA LEU A 53 22.92 -1.12 14.62
C LEU A 53 22.40 -2.44 14.08
N VAL A 54 21.08 -2.60 14.00
CA VAL A 54 20.43 -3.81 13.51
C VAL A 54 19.49 -3.41 12.38
N ILE A 55 19.64 -4.03 11.22
CA ILE A 55 18.79 -3.76 10.05
C ILE A 55 18.14 -5.07 9.62
N VAL A 56 16.81 -5.10 9.63
CA VAL A 56 16.04 -6.18 9.02
C VAL A 56 15.72 -5.78 7.59
N THR A 57 16.32 -6.45 6.63
CA THR A 57 16.15 -6.19 5.19
C THR A 57 15.27 -7.26 4.57
N ARG A 58 14.38 -6.86 3.66
CA ARG A 58 13.50 -7.79 2.93
C ARG A 58 13.69 -7.67 1.43
N PHE A 59 13.70 -8.80 0.74
CA PHE A 59 13.75 -8.93 -0.72
C PHE A 59 12.68 -9.89 -1.21
N ALA A 60 12.27 -9.76 -2.47
CA ALA A 60 11.26 -10.62 -3.07
C ALA A 60 11.76 -12.04 -3.40
N SER A 61 13.09 -12.26 -3.54
CA SER A 61 13.69 -13.58 -3.77
C SER A 61 15.20 -13.62 -3.50
N ASP A 62 15.79 -14.83 -3.44
CA ASP A 62 17.25 -15.04 -3.40
C ASP A 62 17.96 -14.50 -4.64
N GLU A 63 17.38 -14.76 -5.81
CA GLU A 63 17.96 -14.35 -7.10
C GLU A 63 18.12 -12.84 -7.15
N GLN A 64 17.07 -12.12 -6.74
CA GLN A 64 17.07 -10.66 -6.69
C GLN A 64 18.01 -10.10 -5.63
N THR A 65 18.11 -10.76 -4.47
CA THR A 65 19.11 -10.40 -3.45
C THR A 65 20.53 -10.56 -4.01
N GLY A 66 20.82 -11.67 -4.69
CA GLY A 66 22.12 -11.93 -5.31
C GLY A 66 22.44 -10.97 -6.45
N ALA A 67 21.44 -10.53 -7.21
CA ALA A 67 21.60 -9.51 -8.24
C ALA A 67 21.93 -8.15 -7.63
N TRP A 68 21.21 -7.74 -6.57
CA TRP A 68 21.49 -6.50 -5.84
C TRP A 68 22.93 -6.46 -5.29
N GLN A 69 23.40 -7.56 -4.71
CA GLN A 69 24.74 -7.66 -4.11
C GLN A 69 25.88 -7.55 -5.14
N GLN A 70 25.60 -7.72 -6.44
CA GLN A 70 26.58 -7.58 -7.51
C GLN A 70 26.63 -6.17 -8.11
N THR A 71 25.77 -5.26 -7.66
CA THR A 71 25.71 -3.89 -8.18
C THR A 71 26.88 -3.03 -7.71
N ALA A 72 27.25 -2.04 -8.53
CA ALA A 72 28.29 -1.07 -8.15
C ALA A 72 27.83 -0.18 -6.98
N GLU A 73 26.53 0.11 -6.92
CA GLU A 73 25.90 0.89 -5.87
C GLU A 73 25.98 0.18 -4.51
N PHE A 74 25.79 -1.14 -4.48
CA PHE A 74 25.98 -1.94 -3.28
C PHE A 74 27.46 -2.00 -2.86
N ALA A 75 28.38 -2.19 -3.82
CA ALA A 75 29.81 -2.14 -3.51
C ALA A 75 30.23 -0.78 -2.93
N GLN A 76 29.79 0.33 -3.53
CA GLN A 76 30.04 1.68 -3.05
C GLN A 76 29.44 1.90 -1.64
N HIS A 77 28.26 1.36 -1.38
CA HIS A 77 27.66 1.41 -0.05
C HIS A 77 28.57 0.76 1.00
N LEU A 78 29.12 -0.43 0.72
CA LEU A 78 30.05 -1.10 1.63
C LEU A 78 31.32 -0.26 1.90
N ASP A 79 31.88 0.34 0.85
CA ASP A 79 33.05 1.22 0.97
C ASP A 79 32.78 2.45 1.86
N LEU A 80 31.55 3.01 1.80
CA LEU A 80 31.15 4.14 2.63
C LEU A 80 31.04 3.77 4.12
N LEU A 81 30.65 2.53 4.43
CA LEU A 81 30.51 2.06 5.81
C LEU A 81 31.86 1.71 6.46
N ASP A 82 32.83 1.25 5.66
CA ASP A 82 34.12 0.71 6.12
C ASP A 82 34.86 1.60 7.17
N PRO A 83 34.86 2.95 7.06
CA PRO A 83 35.51 3.80 8.07
C PRO A 83 34.89 3.68 9.46
N ALA A 84 33.58 3.46 9.56
CA ALA A 84 32.82 3.43 10.81
C ALA A 84 32.48 2.01 11.29
N LEU A 85 32.58 1.01 10.41
CA LEU A 85 32.18 -0.37 10.64
C LEU A 85 33.36 -1.25 11.08
N GLU A 86 33.18 -2.04 12.13
CA GLU A 86 34.14 -3.08 12.54
C GLU A 86 33.76 -4.45 11.97
N GLN A 87 32.48 -4.81 12.06
CA GLN A 87 31.97 -6.08 11.58
C GLN A 87 30.48 -5.98 11.22
N VAL A 88 30.04 -6.73 10.22
CA VAL A 88 28.61 -6.98 9.96
C VAL A 88 28.35 -8.48 9.91
N ASP A 89 27.37 -8.93 10.68
CA ASP A 89 26.86 -10.30 10.63
C ASP A 89 25.51 -10.31 9.91
N SER A 90 25.40 -11.03 8.80
CA SER A 90 24.16 -11.17 8.04
C SER A 90 23.61 -12.59 8.17
N THR A 91 22.36 -12.71 8.64
CA THR A 91 21.69 -14.01 8.83
C THR A 91 20.38 -14.04 8.07
N ALA A 92 20.21 -15.03 7.19
CA ALA A 92 18.92 -15.28 6.52
C ALA A 92 17.89 -15.82 7.51
N LEU A 93 16.67 -15.27 7.47
CA LEU A 93 15.56 -15.61 8.35
C LEU A 93 14.38 -16.13 7.55
N THR A 94 13.63 -17.04 8.18
CA THR A 94 12.30 -17.45 7.73
C THR A 94 11.27 -16.85 8.67
N LEU A 95 10.32 -16.08 8.13
CA LEU A 95 9.19 -15.59 8.93
C LEU A 95 8.25 -16.75 9.22
N LEU A 96 8.16 -17.15 10.50
CA LEU A 96 7.26 -18.22 10.93
C LEU A 96 5.86 -17.69 11.25
N ALA A 97 5.75 -16.52 11.88
CA ALA A 97 4.50 -15.89 12.22
C ALA A 97 4.67 -14.38 12.44
N ARG A 98 3.60 -13.60 12.25
CA ARG A 98 3.51 -12.20 12.70
C ARG A 98 2.39 -12.12 13.74
N ASN A 99 2.77 -11.88 14.99
CA ASN A 99 1.79 -11.60 16.05
C ASN A 99 1.69 -10.10 16.23
N ARG A 100 0.50 -9.53 16.03
CA ARG A 100 0.20 -8.14 16.39
C ARG A 100 -0.64 -8.10 17.65
N ALA A 101 -0.60 -6.98 18.36
CA ALA A 101 -1.58 -6.75 19.42
C ALA A 101 -3.00 -6.92 18.83
N PRO A 102 -3.94 -7.58 19.55
CA PRO A 102 -5.29 -7.83 19.04
C PRO A 102 -5.99 -6.56 18.52
N ASP A 103 -5.67 -5.45 19.16
CA ASP A 103 -6.17 -4.09 19.02
C ASP A 103 -5.26 -3.18 18.18
N ALA A 104 -4.18 -3.72 17.59
CA ALA A 104 -3.38 -2.97 16.62
C ALA A 104 -4.27 -2.50 15.45
N PRO A 105 -4.14 -1.23 15.01
CA PRO A 105 -4.98 -0.69 13.97
C PRO A 105 -4.81 -1.43 12.64
N ILE A 106 -5.89 -1.54 11.89
CA ILE A 106 -5.90 -2.14 10.55
C ILE A 106 -5.26 -1.14 9.58
N ARG A 107 -4.22 -1.56 8.85
CA ARG A 107 -3.62 -0.70 7.82
C ARG A 107 -4.59 -0.61 6.65
N LEU A 108 -5.15 0.58 6.43
CA LEU A 108 -6.19 0.82 5.45
C LEU A 108 -5.66 1.72 4.34
N ALA A 109 -5.71 1.25 3.10
CA ALA A 109 -5.49 2.11 1.93
C ALA A 109 -6.81 2.68 1.41
N VAL A 110 -6.89 4.01 1.32
CA VAL A 110 -7.98 4.72 0.63
C VAL A 110 -7.48 5.13 -0.74
N ILE A 111 -8.00 4.48 -1.78
CA ILE A 111 -7.48 4.58 -3.16
C ILE A 111 -8.31 5.58 -3.96
N THR A 112 -7.66 6.62 -4.48
CA THR A 112 -8.27 7.64 -5.35
C THR A 112 -8.35 7.12 -6.78
N GLY A 113 -9.54 6.67 -7.19
CA GLY A 113 -9.75 5.88 -8.41
C GLY A 113 -9.92 6.68 -9.71
N SER A 114 -9.70 8.00 -9.73
CA SER A 114 -9.76 8.80 -10.96
C SER A 114 -8.56 9.72 -11.02
N THR A 115 -7.99 9.95 -12.20
CA THR A 115 -6.84 10.85 -12.39
C THR A 115 -7.20 12.12 -13.18
N ARG A 116 -8.47 12.30 -13.56
CA ARG A 116 -8.94 13.44 -14.37
C ARG A 116 -8.68 14.79 -13.70
N GLU A 117 -8.12 15.75 -14.41
CA GLU A 117 -8.07 17.14 -13.94
C GLU A 117 -9.46 17.62 -13.51
N GLY A 118 -9.54 18.33 -12.37
CA GLY A 118 -10.82 18.76 -11.78
C GLY A 118 -11.73 17.61 -11.32
N ARG A 119 -11.19 16.42 -11.08
CA ARG A 119 -11.96 15.27 -10.56
C ARG A 119 -12.65 15.58 -9.23
N PHE A 120 -13.79 14.94 -9.05
CA PHE A 120 -14.50 14.95 -7.77
C PHE A 120 -13.89 14.00 -6.73
N SER A 121 -13.09 13.00 -7.13
CA SER A 121 -12.66 11.89 -6.25
C SER A 121 -11.84 12.31 -5.03
N ASP A 122 -11.22 13.49 -5.05
CA ASP A 122 -10.50 14.04 -3.89
C ASP A 122 -11.43 14.26 -2.69
N GLN A 123 -12.66 14.72 -2.93
CA GLN A 123 -13.63 14.97 -1.85
C GLN A 123 -14.04 13.68 -1.11
N PRO A 124 -14.56 12.62 -1.77
CA PRO A 124 -14.93 11.38 -1.09
C PRO A 124 -13.71 10.67 -0.49
N ALA A 125 -12.53 10.73 -1.11
CA ALA A 125 -11.31 10.12 -0.56
C ALA A 125 -10.92 10.76 0.77
N ASN A 126 -10.85 12.09 0.82
CA ASN A 126 -10.50 12.82 2.04
C ASN A 126 -11.58 12.68 3.12
N TRP A 127 -12.85 12.73 2.74
CA TRP A 127 -13.96 12.58 3.68
C TRP A 127 -13.99 11.18 4.30
N ILE A 128 -13.89 10.10 3.51
CA ILE A 128 -13.91 8.75 4.07
C ILE A 128 -12.65 8.42 4.87
N ALA A 129 -11.49 8.98 4.50
CA ALA A 129 -10.28 8.89 5.32
C ALA A 129 -10.48 9.55 6.70
N GLY A 130 -11.12 10.72 6.76
CA GLY A 130 -11.51 11.35 8.03
C GLY A 130 -12.44 10.46 8.86
N LYS A 131 -13.45 9.85 8.24
CA LYS A 131 -14.36 8.92 8.94
C LYS A 131 -13.69 7.66 9.45
N ALA A 132 -12.80 7.08 8.67
CA ALA A 132 -12.01 5.94 9.10
C ALA A 132 -11.10 6.31 10.29
N ALA A 133 -10.58 7.55 10.33
CA ALA A 133 -9.78 8.04 11.45
C ALA A 133 -10.64 8.19 12.71
N ASP A 134 -11.83 8.79 12.59
CA ASP A 134 -12.80 8.95 13.69
C ASP A 134 -13.29 7.61 14.26
N HIS A 135 -13.43 6.58 13.41
CA HIS A 135 -13.74 5.22 13.85
C HIS A 135 -12.65 4.64 14.78
N GLY A 136 -11.39 5.09 14.66
CA GLY A 136 -10.28 4.69 15.53
C GLY A 136 -9.77 3.25 15.33
N GLY A 137 -10.30 2.51 14.35
CA GLY A 137 -9.92 1.13 14.07
C GLY A 137 -8.82 0.97 13.02
N PHE A 138 -8.41 2.07 12.38
CA PHE A 138 -7.61 2.06 11.15
C PHE A 138 -6.37 2.95 11.26
N ALA A 139 -5.27 2.49 10.68
CA ALA A 139 -4.10 3.29 10.34
C ALA A 139 -4.16 3.57 8.84
N ILE A 140 -4.44 4.82 8.46
CA ILE A 140 -4.92 5.15 7.11
C ILE A 140 -3.78 5.67 6.24
N THR A 141 -3.75 5.24 4.99
CA THR A 141 -2.86 5.77 3.95
C THR A 141 -3.70 6.13 2.73
N GLY A 142 -3.60 7.38 2.29
CA GLY A 142 -4.16 7.79 1.01
C GLY A 142 -3.27 7.29 -0.12
N VAL A 143 -3.86 6.66 -1.13
CA VAL A 143 -3.17 6.14 -2.31
C VAL A 143 -3.79 6.79 -3.54
N ASP A 144 -3.16 7.81 -4.09
CA ASP A 144 -3.64 8.47 -5.30
C ASP A 144 -3.03 7.82 -6.54
N LEU A 145 -3.86 7.27 -7.42
CA LEU A 145 -3.39 6.63 -8.65
C LEU A 145 -2.67 7.60 -9.62
N ARG A 146 -2.73 8.93 -9.39
CA ARG A 146 -1.88 9.89 -10.11
C ARG A 146 -0.40 9.81 -9.73
N ASP A 147 -0.11 9.42 -8.50
CA ASP A 147 1.25 9.39 -7.97
C ASP A 147 2.00 8.10 -8.36
N HIS A 148 1.32 7.24 -9.12
CA HIS A 148 1.84 5.97 -9.60
C HIS A 148 1.80 5.95 -11.13
N ASP A 149 2.97 6.02 -11.77
CA ASP A 149 3.11 5.89 -13.23
C ASP A 149 2.95 4.42 -13.66
N LEU A 150 1.72 3.93 -13.53
CA LEU A 150 1.36 2.56 -13.90
C LEU A 150 1.19 2.46 -15.42
N PRO A 151 2.00 1.63 -16.11
CA PRO A 151 1.73 1.34 -17.51
C PRO A 151 0.40 0.58 -17.62
N PHE A 152 -0.18 0.54 -18.83
CA PHE A 152 -1.25 -0.41 -19.08
C PHE A 152 -0.76 -1.83 -18.79
N PHE A 153 -1.58 -2.60 -18.08
CA PHE A 153 -1.23 -3.98 -17.76
C PHE A 153 -0.96 -4.77 -19.06
N GLY A 154 0.20 -5.44 -19.10
CA GLY A 154 0.66 -6.17 -20.29
C GLY A 154 1.20 -5.30 -21.44
N ALA A 155 1.43 -4.00 -21.23
CA ALA A 155 1.98 -3.13 -22.28
C ALA A 155 3.36 -3.64 -22.77
N PRO A 156 3.53 -3.94 -24.08
CA PRO A 156 4.76 -4.53 -24.60
C PRO A 156 5.97 -3.59 -24.49
N HIS A 157 5.72 -2.28 -24.54
CA HIS A 157 6.75 -1.23 -24.55
C HIS A 157 6.74 -0.39 -23.27
N ALA A 158 6.32 -0.95 -22.12
CA ALA A 158 6.53 -0.28 -20.84
C ALA A 158 8.03 -0.03 -20.63
N SER A 159 8.39 1.19 -20.23
CA SER A 159 9.76 1.51 -19.85
C SER A 159 10.17 0.76 -18.58
N ASP A 160 11.48 0.59 -18.34
CA ASP A 160 11.94 -0.09 -17.11
C ASP A 160 11.49 0.66 -15.86
N ALA A 161 11.47 2.00 -15.90
CA ALA A 161 10.93 2.84 -14.82
C ALA A 161 9.45 2.53 -14.53
N GLN A 162 8.63 2.34 -15.57
CA GLN A 162 7.20 2.00 -15.42
C GLN A 162 6.98 0.59 -14.88
N ARG A 163 7.80 -0.39 -15.31
CA ARG A 163 7.74 -1.76 -14.75
C ARG A 163 8.04 -1.73 -13.25
N ARG A 164 9.07 -0.99 -12.84
CA ARG A 164 9.41 -0.82 -11.43
C ARG A 164 8.36 -0.07 -10.64
N ALA A 165 7.75 0.97 -11.23
CA ALA A 165 6.63 1.66 -10.59
C ALA A 165 5.45 0.71 -10.35
N ALA A 166 5.16 -0.20 -11.28
CA ALA A 166 4.16 -1.25 -11.12
C ALA A 166 4.54 -2.23 -10.00
N ASP A 167 5.78 -2.74 -9.99
CA ASP A 167 6.26 -3.66 -8.94
C ASP A 167 6.20 -3.01 -7.55
N ALA A 168 6.62 -1.74 -7.44
CA ALA A 168 6.55 -0.97 -6.20
C ALA A 168 5.11 -0.74 -5.74
N PHE A 169 4.21 -0.42 -6.68
CA PHE A 169 2.77 -0.31 -6.38
C PHE A 169 2.21 -1.64 -5.86
N VAL A 170 2.51 -2.76 -6.52
CA VAL A 170 2.10 -4.10 -6.08
C VAL A 170 2.62 -4.38 -4.65
N ALA A 171 3.91 -4.18 -4.40
CA ALA A 171 4.51 -4.38 -3.08
C ALA A 171 3.86 -3.49 -2.00
N MET A 172 3.60 -2.22 -2.31
CA MET A 172 2.91 -1.30 -1.41
C MET A 172 1.48 -1.78 -1.10
N MET A 173 0.71 -2.15 -2.12
CA MET A 173 -0.66 -2.63 -1.96
C MET A 173 -0.72 -3.88 -1.08
N GLN A 174 0.25 -4.78 -1.25
CA GLN A 174 0.39 -5.96 -0.42
C GLN A 174 0.65 -5.63 1.07
N GLY A 175 1.18 -4.44 1.35
CA GLY A 175 1.41 -3.92 2.69
C GLY A 175 0.15 -3.48 3.45
N PHE A 176 -1.04 -3.39 2.84
CA PHE A 176 -2.25 -3.03 3.59
C PHE A 176 -2.98 -4.25 4.16
N ASP A 177 -3.94 -4.05 5.06
CA ASP A 177 -4.79 -5.09 5.63
C ASP A 177 -6.23 -4.99 5.06
N ALA A 178 -6.62 -3.82 4.55
CA ALA A 178 -7.91 -3.55 3.93
C ALA A 178 -7.84 -2.39 2.91
N TYR A 179 -8.87 -2.25 2.07
CA TYR A 179 -8.96 -1.20 1.06
C TYR A 179 -10.31 -0.50 1.02
N ILE A 180 -10.30 0.79 0.71
CA ILE A 180 -11.48 1.53 0.24
C ILE A 180 -11.16 2.06 -1.16
N LEU A 181 -12.00 1.76 -2.15
CA LEU A 181 -11.88 2.34 -3.48
C LEU A 181 -12.85 3.52 -3.61
N THR A 182 -12.34 4.67 -4.04
CA THR A 182 -13.23 5.72 -4.55
C THR A 182 -13.55 5.45 -6.01
N VAL A 183 -14.84 5.38 -6.35
CA VAL A 183 -15.31 4.85 -7.63
C VAL A 183 -16.09 5.90 -8.39
N ALA A 184 -15.44 6.53 -9.36
CA ALA A 184 -16.15 7.30 -10.38
C ALA A 184 -16.77 6.34 -11.40
N GLU A 185 -18.06 6.50 -11.71
CA GLU A 185 -18.71 5.73 -12.78
C GLU A 185 -18.62 6.47 -14.12
N TYR A 186 -17.82 5.93 -15.04
CA TYR A 186 -17.70 6.43 -16.42
C TYR A 186 -18.30 5.40 -17.38
N ASN A 187 -19.31 5.81 -18.15
CA ASN A 187 -19.99 4.95 -19.12
C ASN A 187 -20.45 3.61 -18.52
N HIS A 188 -21.03 3.65 -17.31
CA HIS A 188 -21.52 2.49 -16.54
C HIS A 188 -20.43 1.54 -16.01
N ALA A 189 -19.15 1.94 -16.05
CA ALA A 189 -18.02 1.12 -15.61
C ALA A 189 -17.13 1.89 -14.63
N PRO A 190 -16.24 1.21 -13.87
CA PRO A 190 -15.16 1.87 -13.16
C PRO A 190 -14.24 2.60 -14.15
N THR A 191 -13.46 3.56 -13.65
CA THR A 191 -12.49 4.24 -14.50
C THR A 191 -11.46 3.25 -15.05
N ALA A 192 -10.95 3.54 -16.25
CA ALA A 192 -9.89 2.74 -16.86
C ALA A 192 -8.65 2.68 -15.97
N VAL A 193 -8.32 3.78 -15.27
CA VAL A 193 -7.13 3.85 -14.40
C VAL A 193 -7.31 2.98 -13.15
N LEU A 194 -8.49 2.99 -12.52
CA LEU A 194 -8.77 2.13 -11.37
C LEU A 194 -8.72 0.65 -11.79
N LYS A 195 -9.35 0.31 -12.92
CA LYS A 195 -9.29 -1.06 -13.46
C LYS A 195 -7.85 -1.48 -13.78
N ASN A 196 -7.08 -0.61 -14.44
CA ASN A 196 -5.70 -0.89 -14.78
C ASN A 196 -4.84 -1.13 -13.53
N ALA A 197 -5.02 -0.32 -12.49
CA ALA A 197 -4.31 -0.51 -11.22
C ALA A 197 -4.63 -1.87 -10.58
N LEU A 198 -5.91 -2.28 -10.62
CA LEU A 198 -6.33 -3.59 -10.12
C LEU A 198 -5.77 -4.75 -10.96
N ASP A 199 -5.57 -4.56 -12.27
CA ASP A 199 -5.03 -5.59 -13.17
C ASP A 199 -3.56 -5.93 -12.89
N HIS A 200 -2.80 -5.03 -12.24
CA HIS A 200 -1.45 -5.32 -11.75
C HIS A 200 -1.43 -6.16 -10.47
N LEU A 201 -2.55 -6.26 -9.75
CA LEU A 201 -2.62 -6.98 -8.47
C LEU A 201 -2.94 -8.45 -8.68
N ASP A 202 -2.48 -9.30 -7.74
CA ASP A 202 -2.81 -10.73 -7.72
C ASP A 202 -3.05 -11.23 -6.30
N ALA A 203 -4.04 -12.12 -6.15
CA ALA A 203 -4.38 -12.87 -4.95
C ALA A 203 -4.31 -12.06 -3.63
N MET A 204 -4.93 -10.88 -3.61
CA MET A 204 -4.79 -9.94 -2.49
C MET A 204 -5.41 -10.44 -1.18
N ARG A 205 -6.50 -11.24 -1.23
CA ARG A 205 -7.10 -11.92 -0.06
C ARG A 205 -7.45 -11.02 1.13
N LYS A 206 -7.86 -9.78 0.85
CA LYS A 206 -8.19 -8.76 1.84
C LYS A 206 -9.57 -8.18 1.57
N PRO A 207 -10.23 -7.60 2.57
CA PRO A 207 -11.51 -6.99 2.34
C PRO A 207 -11.39 -5.64 1.63
N VAL A 208 -12.43 -5.30 0.88
CA VAL A 208 -12.52 -4.06 0.11
C VAL A 208 -13.92 -3.45 0.19
N ALA A 209 -13.99 -2.15 0.41
CA ALA A 209 -15.23 -1.39 0.40
C ALA A 209 -15.19 -0.27 -0.67
N PHE A 210 -16.34 0.34 -0.95
CA PHE A 210 -16.50 1.27 -2.07
C PHE A 210 -17.18 2.57 -1.64
N VAL A 211 -16.60 3.69 -2.07
CA VAL A 211 -17.22 5.03 -2.02
C VAL A 211 -17.40 5.50 -3.46
N ALA A 212 -18.60 5.31 -3.99
CA ALA A 212 -18.90 5.47 -5.39
C ALA A 212 -19.73 6.72 -5.67
N TYR A 213 -19.58 7.30 -6.85
CA TYR A 213 -20.31 8.49 -7.26
C TYR A 213 -20.59 8.51 -8.77
N GLY A 214 -21.71 9.16 -9.14
CA GLY A 214 -22.13 9.28 -10.53
C GLY A 214 -23.66 9.39 -10.64
N GLY A 215 -24.19 9.20 -11.86
CA GLY A 215 -25.63 9.34 -12.16
C GLY A 215 -26.53 8.64 -11.15
N VAL A 216 -26.24 7.37 -10.87
CA VAL A 216 -26.96 6.51 -9.92
C VAL A 216 -26.08 6.13 -8.71
N GLY A 217 -25.18 7.03 -8.30
CA GLY A 217 -24.29 6.77 -7.15
C GLY A 217 -23.15 5.79 -7.42
N GLY A 218 -22.84 5.56 -8.70
CA GLY A 218 -21.79 4.65 -9.14
C GLY A 218 -22.08 3.16 -8.90
N ALA A 219 -23.34 2.81 -8.64
CA ALA A 219 -23.75 1.44 -8.36
C ALA A 219 -23.32 0.43 -9.45
N ARG A 220 -23.39 0.80 -10.73
CA ARG A 220 -23.01 -0.13 -11.82
C ARG A 220 -21.51 -0.37 -11.83
N ALA A 221 -20.73 0.69 -11.66
CA ALA A 221 -19.28 0.57 -11.53
C ALA A 221 -18.88 -0.31 -10.33
N VAL A 222 -19.58 -0.18 -9.20
CA VAL A 222 -19.37 -1.05 -8.02
C VAL A 222 -19.68 -2.51 -8.35
N GLU A 223 -20.77 -2.82 -9.05
CA GLU A 223 -21.08 -4.21 -9.44
C GLU A 223 -20.02 -4.84 -10.35
N HIS A 224 -19.47 -4.07 -11.30
CA HIS A 224 -18.29 -4.50 -12.06
C HIS A 224 -17.10 -4.79 -11.14
N LEU A 225 -16.81 -3.89 -10.19
CA LEU A 225 -15.70 -4.05 -9.26
C LEU A 225 -15.89 -5.23 -8.32
N ARG A 226 -17.11 -5.56 -7.89
CA ARG A 226 -17.38 -6.75 -7.08
C ARG A 226 -16.93 -8.03 -7.79
N ALA A 227 -17.27 -8.17 -9.07
CA ALA A 227 -16.79 -9.29 -9.87
C ALA A 227 -15.26 -9.30 -10.03
N ILE A 228 -14.64 -8.14 -10.29
CA ILE A 228 -13.18 -8.03 -10.42
C ILE A 228 -12.47 -8.38 -9.09
N THR A 229 -12.94 -7.84 -7.98
CA THR A 229 -12.34 -8.07 -6.66
C THR A 229 -12.49 -9.52 -6.21
N ALA A 230 -13.55 -10.22 -6.63
CA ALA A 230 -13.69 -11.65 -6.40
C ALA A 230 -12.58 -12.46 -7.11
N GLU A 231 -12.20 -12.09 -8.33
CA GLU A 231 -11.06 -12.70 -9.05
C GLU A 231 -9.74 -12.46 -8.32
N LEU A 232 -9.56 -11.26 -7.76
CA LEU A 232 -8.42 -10.93 -6.89
C LEU A 232 -8.48 -11.59 -5.51
N ARG A 233 -9.47 -12.48 -5.29
CA ARG A 233 -9.74 -13.19 -4.03
C ARG A 233 -10.02 -12.27 -2.85
N MET A 234 -10.45 -11.04 -3.12
CA MET A 234 -10.79 -10.06 -2.10
C MET A 234 -12.23 -10.27 -1.61
N VAL A 235 -12.51 -9.84 -0.38
CA VAL A 235 -13.86 -9.88 0.18
C VAL A 235 -14.50 -8.51 0.05
N ALA A 236 -15.32 -8.35 -0.98
CA ALA A 236 -16.06 -7.11 -1.19
C ALA A 236 -17.16 -6.96 -0.13
N VAL A 237 -17.04 -5.95 0.73
CA VAL A 237 -18.04 -5.65 1.76
C VAL A 237 -19.37 -5.28 1.07
N ARG A 238 -20.50 -5.79 1.58
CA ARG A 238 -21.82 -5.55 0.97
C ARG A 238 -22.18 -4.07 0.99
N ASP A 239 -21.92 -3.41 2.11
CA ASP A 239 -22.22 -2.01 2.34
C ASP A 239 -21.25 -1.10 1.58
N ALA A 240 -21.78 -0.01 1.02
CA ALA A 240 -21.04 0.95 0.22
C ALA A 240 -21.68 2.33 0.33
N VAL A 241 -20.89 3.38 0.11
CA VAL A 241 -21.40 4.75 0.01
C VAL A 241 -21.68 5.05 -1.46
N HIS A 242 -22.90 5.46 -1.77
CA HIS A 242 -23.35 5.80 -3.12
C HIS A 242 -23.79 7.27 -3.20
N ILE A 243 -22.94 8.12 -3.77
CA ILE A 243 -23.17 9.56 -3.93
C ILE A 243 -23.89 9.80 -5.25
N THR A 244 -25.22 9.83 -5.18
CA THR A 244 -26.09 9.97 -6.36
C THR A 244 -25.92 11.32 -7.04
N TYR A 245 -26.42 11.49 -8.27
CA TYR A 245 -26.35 12.80 -8.94
C TYR A 245 -27.04 13.92 -8.16
N ALA A 246 -28.12 13.59 -7.42
CA ALA A 246 -28.84 14.55 -6.58
C ALA A 246 -27.97 15.10 -5.45
N ASP A 247 -27.11 14.26 -4.87
CA ASP A 247 -26.13 14.66 -3.84
C ASP A 247 -24.90 15.29 -4.47
N LEU A 248 -24.41 14.71 -5.58
CA LEU A 248 -23.18 15.12 -6.25
C LEU A 248 -23.25 16.56 -6.78
N LYS A 249 -24.40 16.97 -7.32
CA LYS A 249 -24.57 18.32 -7.91
C LYS A 249 -24.28 19.44 -6.91
N PRO A 250 -24.94 19.54 -5.73
CA PRO A 250 -24.62 20.58 -4.75
C PRO A 250 -23.21 20.43 -4.15
N LEU A 251 -22.68 19.21 -4.01
CA LEU A 251 -21.30 18.99 -3.57
C LEU A 251 -20.28 19.59 -4.55
N MET A 252 -20.48 19.38 -5.86
CA MET A 252 -19.62 19.94 -6.91
C MET A 252 -19.76 21.46 -7.03
N ALA A 253 -20.92 22.03 -6.66
CA ALA A 253 -21.14 23.47 -6.62
C ALA A 253 -20.56 24.14 -5.36
N GLY A 254 -20.08 23.36 -4.38
CA GLY A 254 -19.64 23.87 -3.08
C GLY A 254 -20.80 24.34 -2.18
N GLU A 255 -22.03 23.95 -2.50
CA GLU A 255 -23.25 24.31 -1.77
C GLU A 255 -23.54 23.36 -0.60
N ALA A 256 -22.89 22.19 -0.59
CA ALA A 256 -23.02 21.18 0.45
C ALA A 256 -21.66 20.54 0.76
N THR A 257 -21.59 19.81 1.88
CA THR A 257 -20.46 18.97 2.24
C THR A 257 -20.94 17.54 2.48
N LEU A 258 -20.08 16.55 2.21
CA LEU A 258 -20.44 15.13 2.36
C LEU A 258 -20.95 14.82 3.78
N GLY A 259 -20.33 15.42 4.80
CA GLY A 259 -20.72 15.21 6.20
C GLY A 259 -22.04 15.83 6.62
N ALA A 260 -22.65 16.69 5.80
CA ALA A 260 -23.98 17.23 6.04
C ALA A 260 -25.11 16.37 5.47
N ILE A 261 -24.79 15.26 4.79
CA ILE A 261 -25.76 14.40 4.11
C ILE A 261 -25.97 13.12 4.93
N PRO A 262 -27.10 12.99 5.68
CA PRO A 262 -27.23 11.96 6.72
C PRO A 262 -27.15 10.52 6.21
N HIS A 263 -27.67 10.22 5.02
CA HIS A 263 -27.61 8.85 4.49
C HIS A 263 -26.19 8.45 4.08
N LEU A 264 -25.35 9.39 3.63
CA LEU A 264 -23.95 9.11 3.30
C LEU A 264 -23.15 8.84 4.58
N GLU A 265 -23.37 9.64 5.63
CA GLU A 265 -22.79 9.44 6.95
C GLU A 265 -23.14 8.07 7.53
N ASN A 266 -24.43 7.71 7.54
CA ASN A 266 -24.89 6.42 8.05
C ASN A 266 -24.29 5.25 7.27
N ASN A 267 -24.27 5.33 5.94
CA ASN A 267 -23.70 4.27 5.11
C ASN A 267 -22.18 4.14 5.29
N ALA A 268 -21.47 5.25 5.50
CA ALA A 268 -20.03 5.22 5.80
C ALA A 268 -19.74 4.50 7.11
N THR A 269 -20.50 4.78 8.18
CA THR A 269 -20.35 4.09 9.47
C THR A 269 -20.54 2.59 9.33
N ILE A 270 -21.67 2.15 8.74
CA ILE A 270 -21.97 0.72 8.57
C ILE A 270 -20.89 0.03 7.72
N MET A 271 -20.47 0.67 6.63
CA MET A 271 -19.42 0.15 5.75
C MET A 271 -18.08 0.01 6.47
N LEU A 272 -17.69 0.98 7.29
CA LEU A 272 -16.44 0.97 8.04
C LEU A 272 -16.44 -0.10 9.14
N ASP A 273 -17.56 -0.27 9.85
CA ASP A 273 -17.73 -1.31 10.88
C ASP A 273 -17.53 -2.71 10.26
N GLU A 274 -18.20 -2.98 9.14
CA GLU A 274 -18.08 -4.25 8.40
C GLU A 274 -16.67 -4.46 7.84
N LEU A 275 -16.06 -3.40 7.26
CA LEU A 275 -14.70 -3.46 6.75
C LEU A 275 -13.70 -3.77 7.88
N ALA A 276 -13.85 -3.15 9.04
CA ALA A 276 -13.01 -3.40 10.21
C ALA A 276 -13.13 -4.84 10.70
N TRP A 277 -14.37 -5.36 10.77
CA TRP A 277 -14.62 -6.73 11.19
C TRP A 277 -13.97 -7.75 10.26
N TRP A 278 -14.20 -7.63 8.94
CA TRP A 278 -13.56 -8.50 7.96
C TRP A 278 -12.03 -8.40 8.00
N ALA A 279 -11.49 -7.18 8.13
CA ALA A 279 -10.06 -6.97 8.12
C ALA A 279 -9.39 -7.63 9.33
N ARG A 280 -10.00 -7.52 10.52
CA ARG A 280 -9.50 -8.21 11.72
C ARG A 280 -9.52 -9.73 11.57
N LEU A 281 -10.59 -10.28 11.00
CA LEU A 281 -10.71 -11.73 10.79
C LEU A 281 -9.68 -12.26 9.77
N LEU A 282 -9.47 -11.53 8.68
CA LEU A 282 -8.61 -11.97 7.57
C LEU A 282 -7.13 -11.65 7.79
N ARG A 283 -6.79 -10.64 8.61
CA ARG A 283 -5.40 -10.20 8.85
C ARG A 283 -4.50 -11.33 9.33
N ASP A 284 -5.03 -12.19 10.21
CA ASP A 284 -4.27 -13.28 10.85
C ASP A 284 -4.67 -14.66 10.28
N ALA A 285 -5.53 -14.70 9.26
CA ALA A 285 -5.97 -15.94 8.64
C ALA A 285 -4.84 -16.56 7.81
N GLU A 286 -4.35 -17.71 8.24
CA GLU A 286 -3.49 -18.55 7.40
C GLU A 286 -4.31 -19.11 6.25
N HIS A 287 -3.86 -18.88 5.02
CA HIS A 287 -4.43 -19.57 3.87
C HIS A 287 -3.71 -20.91 3.69
N PRO A 288 -4.35 -22.05 3.96
CA PRO A 288 -3.74 -23.35 3.68
C PRO A 288 -3.43 -23.44 2.18
N ALA A 289 -2.21 -23.90 1.86
CA ALA A 289 -1.73 -24.04 0.49
C ALA A 289 -2.54 -25.08 -0.29
#